data_AF-A0A059C162-F1
#
_entry.id   AF-A0A059C162-F1
#
_cell.length_a   1.000
_cell.length_b   1.000
_cell.length_c   1.000
_cell.angle_alpha   90.00
_cell.angle_beta   90.00
_cell.angle_gamma   90.00
#
_symmetry.space_group_name_H-M   'P 1'
#
loop_
_entity.id
_entity.type
_entity.pdbx_description
1 polymer ?
#
loop_
_entity_poly.entity_id
_entity_poly.type
_entity_poly.pdbx_seq_one_letter_code
_entity_poly.pdbx_strand_id
1 'polypeptide(L)'
;MRSFTNLSIPSFFFLLISCSTLARAARFDVTNNCPYTVWAAAVPGGGRQLDQGQTWPLDVAAGTTEARIWARTNCRFDGAGQGSCETGDCGGLLQCQAYGVSPNTLAEFSLNQYMNQDFIDMSLIEGFNVPMEFSSTSGECNRTDEYCCNSGSCGPTDYSRYFKDRCPDAYSYPKDDATSVFTCPGGTNYKVVFCP
;
A
#
# COMPACT_ATOMS: atom_id res chain seq x y z
N MET A 1 2.65 27.65 -71.90
CA MET A 1 1.61 27.68 -70.85
C MET A 1 1.52 26.31 -70.19
N ARG A 2 2.06 26.16 -68.98
CA ARG A 2 1.77 25.03 -68.09
C ARG A 2 1.51 25.64 -66.72
N SER A 3 0.26 25.50 -66.28
CA SER A 3 -0.28 26.04 -65.03
C SER A 3 0.16 25.15 -63.88
N PHE A 4 0.78 25.73 -62.84
CA PHE A 4 1.00 25.05 -61.57
C PHE A 4 -0.17 25.39 -60.64
N THR A 5 -1.05 24.42 -60.42
CA THR A 5 -2.10 24.50 -59.40
C THR A 5 -1.49 24.25 -58.02
N ASN A 6 -1.52 25.27 -57.15
CA ASN A 6 -1.23 25.14 -55.72
C ASN A 6 -2.34 24.34 -55.05
N LEU A 7 -2.01 23.20 -54.44
CA LEU A 7 -2.93 22.41 -53.61
C LEU A 7 -2.70 22.79 -52.14
N SER A 8 -3.60 23.56 -51.55
CA SER A 8 -3.60 23.87 -50.11
C SER A 8 -4.24 22.71 -49.32
N ILE A 9 -3.44 22.07 -48.46
CA ILE A 9 -3.90 21.02 -47.53
C ILE A 9 -4.43 21.71 -46.26
N PRO A 10 -5.70 21.55 -45.87
CA PRO A 10 -6.18 22.09 -44.60
C PRO A 10 -5.63 21.23 -43.47
N SER A 11 -4.89 21.85 -42.55
CA SER A 11 -4.40 21.20 -41.34
C SER A 11 -5.59 20.91 -40.41
N PHE A 12 -6.11 19.68 -40.48
CA PHE A 12 -7.07 19.17 -39.51
C PHE A 12 -6.36 19.04 -38.15
N PHE A 13 -6.61 19.99 -37.26
CA PHE A 13 -6.28 19.87 -35.85
C PHE A 13 -7.11 18.70 -35.28
N PHE A 14 -6.54 17.50 -35.25
CA PHE A 14 -7.09 16.39 -34.48
C PHE A 14 -6.96 16.75 -33.00
N LEU A 15 -8.05 17.23 -32.41
CA LEU A 15 -8.22 17.28 -30.96
C LEU A 15 -8.22 15.82 -30.46
N LEU A 16 -7.07 15.36 -30.00
CA LEU A 16 -6.97 14.14 -29.20
C LEU A 16 -7.76 14.40 -27.92
N ILE A 17 -9.02 14.01 -27.91
CA ILE A 17 -9.80 13.89 -26.67
C ILE A 17 -9.14 12.75 -25.91
N SER A 18 -8.22 13.10 -25.02
CA SER A 18 -7.75 12.22 -23.95
C SER A 18 -8.97 11.82 -23.14
N CYS A 19 -9.51 10.64 -23.43
CA CYS A 19 -10.48 9.99 -22.57
C CYS A 19 -9.71 9.58 -21.31
N SER A 20 -9.60 10.50 -20.35
CA SER A 20 -9.15 10.17 -19.00
C SER A 20 -10.23 9.29 -18.42
N THR A 21 -10.04 7.98 -18.46
CA THR A 21 -10.77 7.08 -17.57
C THR A 21 -10.51 7.60 -16.17
N LEU A 22 -11.56 8.09 -15.49
CA LEU A 22 -11.49 8.40 -14.07
C LEU A 22 -11.21 7.08 -13.35
N ALA A 23 -9.94 6.71 -13.22
CA ALA A 23 -9.54 5.64 -12.32
C ALA A 23 -9.95 6.12 -10.93
N ARG A 24 -10.95 5.47 -10.32
CA ARG A 24 -11.35 5.78 -8.93
C ARG A 24 -10.18 5.43 -8.03
N ALA A 25 -9.43 6.44 -7.59
CA ALA A 25 -8.43 6.23 -6.56
C ALA A 25 -9.12 5.80 -5.26
N ALA A 26 -8.55 4.82 -4.57
CA ALA A 26 -8.90 4.52 -3.19
C ALA A 26 -8.11 5.46 -2.28
N ARG A 27 -8.76 5.98 -1.24
CA ARG A 27 -8.12 6.83 -0.24
C ARG A 27 -7.72 6.01 0.98
N PHE A 28 -6.50 6.21 1.44
CA PHE A 28 -5.96 5.69 2.69
C PHE A 28 -5.68 6.86 3.63
N ASP A 29 -6.36 6.90 4.78
CA ASP A 29 -6.02 7.82 5.85
C ASP A 29 -5.04 7.14 6.82
N VAL A 30 -3.75 7.45 6.67
CA VAL A 30 -2.65 6.85 7.46
C VAL A 30 -2.39 7.71 8.70
N THR A 31 -2.70 7.20 9.88
CA THR A 31 -2.67 7.96 11.14
C THR A 31 -1.64 7.41 12.11
N ASN A 32 -0.90 8.30 12.77
CA ASN A 32 -0.01 7.93 13.87
C ASN A 32 -0.67 8.18 15.23
N ASN A 33 -1.10 7.14 15.95
CA ASN A 33 -1.54 7.24 17.35
C ASN A 33 -0.43 6.89 18.36
N CYS A 34 0.76 6.51 17.89
CA CYS A 34 1.86 6.17 18.77
C CYS A 34 2.29 7.38 19.62
N PRO A 35 2.80 7.16 20.84
CA PRO A 35 3.33 8.23 21.69
C PRO A 35 4.71 8.73 21.22
N TYR A 36 5.09 8.46 19.97
CA TYR A 36 6.36 8.81 19.35
C TYR A 36 6.16 9.07 17.85
N THR A 37 7.06 9.84 17.26
CA THR A 37 7.07 10.11 15.82
C THR A 37 7.38 8.83 15.04
N VAL A 38 6.64 8.62 13.95
CA VAL A 38 6.91 7.59 12.95
C VAL A 38 7.11 8.24 11.59
N TRP A 39 7.82 7.56 10.70
CA TRP A 39 7.90 7.96 9.30
C TRP A 39 7.11 6.95 8.48
N ALA A 40 5.84 7.28 8.24
CA ALA A 40 5.00 6.49 7.36
C ALA A 40 5.66 6.33 5.99
N ALA A 41 5.48 5.15 5.41
CA ALA A 41 5.99 4.81 4.09
C ALA A 41 4.91 4.06 3.31
N ALA A 42 4.90 4.28 2.00
CA ALA A 42 4.00 3.61 1.10
C ALA A 42 4.66 3.38 -0.27
N VAL A 43 4.43 2.21 -0.85
CA VAL A 43 4.77 1.92 -2.24
C VAL A 43 3.52 1.37 -2.91
N PRO A 44 2.91 2.10 -3.87
CA PRO A 44 3.22 3.47 -4.25
C PRO A 44 2.80 4.50 -3.17
N GLY A 45 3.45 5.67 -3.15
CA GLY A 45 3.02 6.81 -2.33
C GLY A 45 4.16 7.63 -1.72
N GLY A 46 5.33 7.03 -1.51
CA GLY A 46 6.49 7.71 -0.94
C GLY A 46 6.54 7.57 0.58
N GLY A 47 6.71 8.68 1.29
CA GLY A 47 6.72 8.65 2.75
C GLY A 47 6.59 10.00 3.40
N ARG A 48 6.22 10.00 4.68
CA ARG A 48 5.92 11.21 5.44
C ARG A 48 6.22 11.03 6.92
N GLN A 49 6.86 12.03 7.53
CA GLN A 49 6.94 12.09 8.99
C GLN A 49 5.55 12.40 9.55
N LEU A 50 5.15 11.60 10.54
CA LEU A 50 3.91 11.78 11.30
C LEU A 50 4.24 11.81 12.78
N ASP A 51 4.06 12.98 13.39
CA ASP A 51 4.03 13.11 14.85
C ASP A 51 2.72 12.54 15.41
N GLN A 52 2.64 12.38 16.73
CA GLN A 52 1.45 11.83 17.39
C GLN A 52 0.19 12.62 17.01
N GLY A 53 -0.86 11.90 16.61
CA GLY A 53 -2.15 12.42 16.18
C GLY A 53 -2.19 12.96 14.75
N GLN A 54 -1.07 12.94 14.00
CA GLN A 54 -1.07 13.38 12.61
C GLN A 54 -1.56 12.30 11.65
N THR A 55 -2.23 12.74 10.58
CA THR A 55 -2.75 11.88 9.51
C THR A 55 -2.17 12.31 8.15
N TRP A 56 -1.77 11.32 7.36
CA TRP A 56 -1.42 11.44 5.96
C TRP A 56 -2.54 10.85 5.08
N PRO A 57 -3.26 11.69 4.32
CA PRO A 57 -4.14 11.19 3.29
C PRO A 57 -3.34 10.79 2.05
N LEU A 58 -3.45 9.53 1.65
CA LEU A 58 -2.79 8.93 0.50
C LEU A 58 -3.84 8.42 -0.48
N ASP A 59 -3.85 8.97 -1.69
CA ASP A 59 -4.70 8.48 -2.78
C ASP A 59 -3.90 7.49 -3.64
N VAL A 60 -4.44 6.28 -3.83
CA VAL A 60 -3.81 5.21 -4.62
C VAL A 60 -4.71 4.83 -5.78
N ALA A 61 -4.14 4.76 -6.98
CA ALA A 61 -4.90 4.50 -8.19
C ALA A 61 -5.54 3.10 -8.20
N ALA A 62 -6.77 2.98 -8.71
CA ALA A 62 -7.38 1.69 -9.02
C ALA A 62 -6.47 0.87 -9.96
N GLY A 63 -6.43 -0.45 -9.74
CA GLY A 63 -5.57 -1.39 -10.48
C GLY A 63 -4.17 -1.55 -9.88
N THR A 64 -3.82 -0.78 -8.85
CA THR A 64 -2.54 -0.95 -8.13
C THR A 64 -2.46 -2.35 -7.53
N THR A 65 -1.31 -3.01 -7.68
CA THR A 65 -1.02 -4.36 -7.17
C THR A 65 0.21 -4.34 -6.28
N GLU A 66 0.32 -5.32 -5.38
CA GLU A 66 1.49 -5.52 -4.51
C GLU A 66 1.87 -4.25 -3.72
N ALA A 67 0.87 -3.45 -3.33
CA ALA A 67 1.12 -2.22 -2.62
C ALA A 67 1.30 -2.47 -1.13
N ARG A 68 2.12 -1.63 -0.50
CA ARG A 68 2.45 -1.72 0.93
C ARG A 68 2.37 -0.36 1.60
N ILE A 69 1.84 -0.31 2.82
CA ILE A 69 1.98 0.80 3.77
C ILE A 69 2.61 0.25 5.06
N TRP A 70 3.60 0.95 5.61
CA TRP A 70 4.24 0.58 6.87
C TRP A 70 4.74 1.80 7.66
N ALA A 71 5.03 1.59 8.95
CA ALA A 71 5.70 2.57 9.79
C ALA A 71 7.21 2.32 9.83
N ARG A 72 7.98 3.40 9.84
CA ARG A 72 9.43 3.39 10.10
C ARG A 72 9.73 4.11 11.40
N THR A 73 10.72 3.61 12.15
CA THR A 73 11.05 4.14 13.47
C THR A 73 12.48 4.68 13.54
N ASN A 74 12.67 5.64 14.46
CA ASN A 74 13.98 6.24 14.77
C ASN A 74 14.74 6.73 13.52
N CYS A 75 14.02 7.38 12.60
CA CYS A 75 14.63 7.85 11.37
C CYS A 75 15.33 9.19 11.56
N ARG A 76 16.34 9.42 10.73
CA ARG A 76 17.01 10.71 10.56
C ARG A 76 17.19 10.97 9.09
N PHE A 77 16.67 12.10 8.62
CA PHE A 77 16.80 12.55 7.24
C PHE A 77 17.38 13.96 7.21
N ASP A 78 18.17 14.26 6.19
CA ASP A 78 18.62 15.60 5.87
C ASP A 78 17.53 16.40 5.13
N GLY A 79 17.85 17.65 4.76
CA GLY A 79 16.93 18.53 4.03
C GLY A 79 16.59 18.05 2.61
N ALA A 80 17.33 17.09 2.06
CA ALA A 80 17.04 16.44 0.78
C ALA A 80 16.21 15.15 0.96
N GLY A 81 15.88 14.78 2.20
CA GLY A 81 15.15 13.55 2.50
C GLY A 81 16.02 12.30 2.42
N GLN A 82 17.34 12.41 2.53
CA GLN A 82 18.28 11.29 2.54
C GLN A 82 18.76 11.01 3.97
N GLY A 83 18.94 9.73 4.32
CA GLY A 83 19.30 9.35 5.67
C GLY A 83 19.08 7.87 5.95
N SER A 84 18.50 7.55 7.11
CA SER A 84 18.25 6.15 7.50
C SER A 84 17.16 6.03 8.56
N CYS A 85 16.54 4.87 8.65
CA CYS A 85 15.66 4.43 9.73
C CYS A 85 16.23 3.18 10.43
N GLU A 86 15.88 2.99 11.70
CA GLU A 86 16.25 1.77 12.44
C GLU A 86 15.42 0.56 11.98
N THR A 87 14.13 0.77 11.71
CA THR A 87 13.24 -0.27 11.18
C THR A 87 12.49 0.24 9.95
N GLY A 88 12.24 -0.66 8.98
CA GLY A 88 11.47 -0.34 7.77
C GLY A 88 12.18 0.62 6.79
N ASP A 89 13.49 0.81 6.89
CA ASP A 89 14.22 1.70 5.99
C ASP A 89 14.07 1.28 4.52
N CYS A 90 13.86 2.24 3.61
CA CYS A 90 13.59 1.99 2.19
C CYS A 90 14.72 2.51 1.29
N GLY A 91 15.97 2.19 1.66
CA GLY A 91 17.17 2.62 0.93
C GLY A 91 17.62 4.03 1.31
N GLY A 92 17.36 4.43 2.56
CA GLY A 92 17.78 5.72 3.10
C GLY A 92 16.99 6.92 2.58
N LEU A 93 15.77 6.71 2.07
CA LEU A 93 14.95 7.76 1.49
C LEU A 93 13.72 8.07 2.36
N LEU A 94 13.42 9.35 2.57
CA LEU A 94 12.17 9.77 3.17
C LEU A 94 10.99 9.39 2.27
N GLN A 95 11.13 9.62 0.96
CA GLN A 95 10.16 9.26 -0.07
C GLN A 95 10.49 7.88 -0.64
N CYS A 96 9.88 6.82 -0.09
CA CYS A 96 10.17 5.45 -0.50
C CYS A 96 9.80 5.18 -1.96
N GLN A 97 10.70 4.50 -2.67
CA GLN A 97 10.51 3.99 -4.04
C GLN A 97 10.63 2.46 -4.12
N ALA A 98 10.96 1.83 -2.98
CA ALA A 98 11.11 0.40 -2.81
C ALA A 98 10.57 0.01 -1.41
N TYR A 99 10.33 -1.28 -1.20
CA TYR A 99 9.87 -1.78 0.10
C TYR A 99 10.91 -1.57 1.21
N GLY A 100 10.44 -1.58 2.45
CA GLY A 100 11.27 -1.40 3.63
C GLY A 100 12.05 -2.66 4.01
N VAL A 101 13.21 -2.49 4.62
CA VAL A 101 13.98 -3.58 5.22
C VAL A 101 13.31 -4.03 6.52
N SER A 102 13.21 -5.34 6.72
CA SER A 102 12.68 -5.99 7.93
C SER A 102 13.47 -5.56 9.19
N PRO A 103 12.83 -5.43 10.38
CA PRO A 103 11.42 -5.70 10.63
C PRO A 103 10.49 -4.53 10.26
N ASN A 104 9.34 -4.85 9.68
CA ASN A 104 8.25 -3.89 9.51
C ASN A 104 6.88 -4.59 9.48
N THR A 105 5.92 -4.08 10.23
CA THR A 105 4.52 -4.50 10.16
C THR A 105 3.91 -3.93 8.89
N LEU A 106 3.31 -4.77 8.05
CA LEU A 106 2.83 -4.39 6.72
C LEU A 106 1.30 -4.33 6.67
N ALA A 107 0.76 -3.29 6.02
CA ALA A 107 -0.54 -3.32 5.37
C ALA A 107 -0.31 -3.57 3.88
N GLU A 108 -0.68 -4.74 3.37
CA GLU A 108 -0.53 -5.14 1.98
C GLU A 108 -1.88 -5.04 1.26
N PHE A 109 -1.90 -4.56 0.01
CA PHE A 109 -3.15 -4.42 -0.74
C PHE A 109 -2.99 -4.44 -2.26
N SER A 110 -4.05 -4.87 -2.94
CA SER A 110 -4.23 -4.79 -4.39
C SER A 110 -5.64 -4.31 -4.70
N LEU A 111 -5.78 -3.22 -5.46
CA LEU A 111 -7.04 -2.49 -5.64
C LEU A 111 -7.68 -2.76 -7.00
N ASN A 112 -9.00 -2.92 -7.04
CA ASN A 112 -9.78 -3.10 -8.25
C ASN A 112 -9.25 -4.24 -9.14
N GLN A 113 -9.09 -5.42 -8.53
CA GLN A 113 -8.61 -6.65 -9.14
C GLN A 113 -9.77 -7.44 -9.76
N TYR A 114 -9.71 -8.77 -9.72
CA TYR A 114 -10.76 -9.64 -10.26
C TYR A 114 -12.14 -9.29 -9.69
N MET A 115 -13.16 -9.24 -10.54
CA MET A 115 -14.54 -8.86 -10.18
C MET A 115 -14.70 -7.50 -9.48
N ASN A 116 -13.82 -6.53 -9.75
CA ASN A 116 -13.85 -5.21 -9.09
C ASN A 116 -13.79 -5.36 -7.56
N GLN A 117 -12.84 -6.17 -7.11
CA GLN A 117 -12.57 -6.42 -5.70
C GLN A 117 -11.20 -5.88 -5.31
N ASP A 118 -11.12 -5.31 -4.12
CA ASP A 118 -9.86 -4.99 -3.46
C ASP A 118 -9.49 -6.16 -2.56
N PHE A 119 -8.22 -6.55 -2.57
CA PHE A 119 -7.65 -7.55 -1.67
C PHE A 119 -6.72 -6.84 -0.71
N ILE A 120 -6.92 -7.03 0.59
CA ILE A 120 -6.13 -6.39 1.64
C ILE A 120 -5.73 -7.41 2.70
N ASP A 121 -4.57 -7.22 3.30
CA ASP A 121 -4.14 -8.00 4.44
C ASP A 121 -3.15 -7.21 5.31
N MET A 122 -3.01 -7.67 6.57
CA MET A 122 -1.94 -7.22 7.45
C MET A 122 -0.93 -8.34 7.60
N SER A 123 0.35 -8.07 7.38
CA SER A 123 1.39 -9.09 7.30
C SER A 123 2.54 -8.86 8.26
N LEU A 124 2.94 -9.95 8.92
CA LEU A 124 4.05 -10.05 9.86
C LEU A 124 5.15 -10.98 9.34
N ILE A 125 5.06 -11.39 8.06
CA ILE A 125 6.05 -12.25 7.41
C ILE A 125 7.42 -11.56 7.41
N GLU A 126 7.45 -10.24 7.20
CA GLU A 126 8.66 -9.41 7.24
C GLU A 126 8.94 -8.85 8.64
N GLY A 127 8.39 -9.47 9.69
CA GLY A 127 8.60 -9.10 11.09
C GLY A 127 7.58 -8.11 11.62
N PHE A 128 7.82 -7.62 12.85
CA PHE A 128 6.96 -6.70 13.55
C PHE A 128 7.79 -5.56 14.12
N ASN A 129 7.32 -4.32 13.96
CA ASN A 129 7.96 -3.15 14.59
C ASN A 129 6.95 -2.27 15.34
N VAL A 130 5.83 -1.92 14.70
CA VAL A 130 4.81 -1.01 15.23
C VAL A 130 3.44 -1.70 15.16
N PRO A 131 2.62 -1.67 16.23
CA PRO A 131 1.24 -2.15 16.17
C PRO A 131 0.44 -1.40 15.10
N MET A 132 -0.43 -2.10 14.38
CA MET A 132 -1.18 -1.53 13.27
C MET A 132 -2.64 -1.99 13.30
N GLU A 133 -3.55 -1.07 12.99
CA GLU A 133 -4.89 -1.38 12.49
C GLU A 133 -4.92 -1.11 10.99
N PHE A 134 -5.50 -2.03 10.22
CA PHE A 134 -5.82 -1.83 8.81
C PHE A 134 -7.25 -2.26 8.56
N SER A 135 -8.12 -1.31 8.20
CA SER A 135 -9.54 -1.59 7.99
C SER A 135 -10.14 -0.67 6.92
N SER A 136 -11.29 -1.06 6.36
CA SER A 136 -12.08 -0.14 5.56
C SER A 136 -12.74 0.95 6.43
N THR A 137 -13.00 2.10 5.82
CA THR A 137 -13.77 3.18 6.46
C THR A 137 -15.29 2.97 6.31
N SER A 138 -15.72 2.10 5.40
CA SER A 138 -17.13 1.78 5.14
C SER A 138 -17.61 0.50 5.84
N GLY A 139 -16.70 -0.34 6.35
CA GLY A 139 -17.05 -1.59 7.04
C GLY A 139 -17.46 -2.75 6.12
N GLU A 140 -17.28 -2.63 4.80
CA GLU A 140 -17.82 -3.57 3.79
C GLU A 140 -16.83 -4.66 3.34
N CYS A 141 -15.92 -5.09 4.21
CA CYS A 141 -14.92 -6.12 3.84
C CYS A 141 -15.27 -7.50 4.42
N ASN A 142 -15.14 -8.54 3.59
CA ASN A 142 -15.33 -9.94 3.97
C ASN A 142 -13.99 -10.67 4.01
N ARG A 143 -13.84 -11.71 4.84
CA ARG A 143 -12.65 -12.58 4.79
C ARG A 143 -12.63 -13.38 3.49
N THR A 144 -11.45 -13.57 2.92
CA THR A 144 -11.23 -14.44 1.75
C THR A 144 -10.26 -15.56 2.06
N ASP A 145 -10.59 -16.75 1.56
CA ASP A 145 -9.82 -17.97 1.76
C ASP A 145 -9.05 -18.33 0.47
N GLU A 146 -8.02 -17.57 0.02
CA GLU A 146 -7.39 -17.91 -1.29
C GLU A 146 -5.97 -17.35 -1.60
N TYR A 147 -4.92 -18.23 -1.57
CA TYR A 147 -3.55 -18.23 -2.19
C TYR A 147 -2.43 -17.27 -1.65
N CYS A 148 -1.10 -17.57 -1.63
CA CYS A 148 -0.25 -18.64 -2.22
C CYS A 148 1.15 -18.84 -1.52
N CYS A 149 1.68 -20.07 -1.56
CA CYS A 149 3.08 -20.45 -1.24
C CYS A 149 3.61 -21.32 -2.40
N ASN A 150 4.54 -20.76 -3.18
CA ASN A 150 4.81 -21.16 -4.58
C ASN A 150 5.52 -22.52 -4.79
N SER A 151 5.98 -23.20 -3.74
CA SER A 151 6.27 -24.64 -3.72
C SER A 151 6.64 -25.11 -2.31
N GLY A 152 6.19 -26.30 -1.91
CA GLY A 152 6.53 -26.94 -0.62
C GLY A 152 5.39 -27.05 0.40
N SER A 153 5.66 -27.81 1.49
CA SER A 153 4.84 -27.85 2.70
C SER A 153 5.32 -26.75 3.66
N CYS A 154 4.53 -25.70 3.80
CA CYS A 154 4.74 -24.57 4.69
C CYS A 154 3.60 -24.62 5.72
N GLY A 155 3.95 -24.76 7.00
CA GLY A 155 3.01 -24.84 8.11
C GLY A 155 3.45 -23.94 9.27
N PRO A 156 2.58 -23.71 10.27
CA PRO A 156 2.86 -22.77 11.34
C PRO A 156 4.04 -23.23 12.22
N THR A 157 4.98 -22.33 12.45
CA THR A 157 6.08 -22.49 13.41
C THR A 157 5.66 -21.99 14.79
N ASP A 158 6.45 -22.27 15.83
CA ASP A 158 6.21 -21.70 17.16
C ASP A 158 6.25 -20.16 17.13
N TYR A 159 7.11 -19.59 16.28
CA TYR A 159 7.20 -18.15 16.05
C TYR A 159 5.94 -17.60 15.37
N SER A 160 5.45 -18.23 14.29
CA SER A 160 4.24 -17.74 13.62
C SER A 160 2.99 -17.89 14.49
N ARG A 161 2.88 -18.98 15.28
CA ARG A 161 1.80 -19.14 16.27
C ARG A 161 1.81 -18.05 17.33
N TYR A 162 3.00 -17.67 17.83
CA TYR A 162 3.13 -16.56 18.78
C TYR A 162 2.50 -15.26 18.29
N PHE A 163 2.69 -14.92 17.01
CA PHE A 163 2.06 -13.74 16.41
C PHE A 163 0.58 -13.97 16.13
N LYS A 164 0.20 -15.13 15.61
CA LYS A 164 -1.19 -15.44 15.28
C LYS A 164 -2.12 -15.42 16.49
N ASP A 165 -1.65 -15.90 17.64
CA ASP A 165 -2.39 -15.86 18.91
C ASP A 165 -2.69 -14.43 19.38
N ARG A 166 -1.88 -13.44 18.97
CA ARG A 166 -2.01 -12.02 19.34
C ARG A 166 -2.71 -11.18 18.28
N CYS A 167 -2.51 -11.54 17.01
CA CYS A 167 -3.08 -10.89 15.85
C CYS A 167 -3.78 -11.95 14.96
N PRO A 168 -4.97 -12.43 15.35
CA PRO A 168 -5.65 -13.52 14.65
C PRO A 168 -5.99 -13.21 13.20
N ASP A 169 -6.13 -11.92 12.87
CA ASP A 169 -6.49 -11.44 11.54
C ASP A 169 -5.27 -11.10 10.65
N ALA A 170 -4.04 -11.26 11.16
CA ALA A 170 -2.81 -10.96 10.42
C ALA A 170 -2.14 -12.21 9.84
N TYR A 171 -1.49 -12.08 8.69
CA TYR A 171 -0.57 -13.08 8.15
C TYR A 171 0.61 -13.27 9.09
N SER A 172 0.75 -14.47 9.63
CA SER A 172 1.90 -14.86 10.47
C SER A 172 2.91 -15.76 9.73
N TYR A 173 2.51 -16.35 8.60
CA TYR A 173 3.34 -17.17 7.71
C TYR A 173 2.72 -17.23 6.30
N PRO A 174 3.44 -17.65 5.24
CA PRO A 174 2.97 -17.55 3.84
C PRO A 174 1.75 -18.38 3.42
N LYS A 175 1.13 -19.17 4.30
CA LYS A 175 -0.10 -19.96 4.01
C LYS A 175 -1.23 -19.67 5.02
N ASP A 176 -1.21 -18.50 5.65
CA ASP A 176 -2.20 -18.08 6.64
C ASP A 176 -3.49 -17.50 6.02
N ASP A 177 -3.72 -17.76 4.73
CA ASP A 177 -4.71 -17.07 3.89
C ASP A 177 -6.13 -17.08 4.47
N ALA A 178 -6.59 -18.24 4.96
CA ALA A 178 -7.96 -18.48 5.41
C ALA A 178 -8.43 -17.57 6.56
N THR A 179 -7.50 -16.86 7.20
CA THR A 179 -7.83 -15.93 8.28
C THR A 179 -7.21 -14.56 8.08
N SER A 180 -6.52 -14.30 6.98
CA SER A 180 -5.64 -13.14 6.88
C SER A 180 -5.88 -12.27 5.66
N VAL A 181 -6.55 -12.77 4.62
CA VAL A 181 -6.97 -11.93 3.49
C VAL A 181 -8.39 -11.43 3.72
N PHE A 182 -8.61 -10.15 3.45
CA PHE A 182 -9.92 -9.55 3.36
C PHE A 182 -10.15 -9.01 1.96
N THR A 183 -11.37 -9.18 1.49
CA THR A 183 -11.85 -8.67 0.22
C THR A 183 -12.93 -7.63 0.42
N CYS A 184 -12.78 -6.51 -0.27
CA CYS A 184 -13.69 -5.37 -0.21
C CYS A 184 -14.19 -5.00 -1.62
N PRO A 185 -15.35 -4.33 -1.76
CA PRO A 185 -15.77 -3.77 -3.04
C PRO A 185 -14.73 -2.80 -3.60
N GLY A 186 -14.48 -2.86 -4.91
CA GLY A 186 -13.52 -1.99 -5.59
C GLY A 186 -13.82 -0.52 -5.41
N GLY A 187 -12.79 0.26 -5.04
CA GLY A 187 -12.91 1.68 -4.74
C GLY A 187 -13.38 1.96 -3.31
N THR A 188 -13.22 0.98 -2.40
CA THR A 188 -13.36 1.18 -0.96
C THR A 188 -12.24 2.10 -0.46
N ASN A 189 -12.54 2.89 0.57
CA ASN A 189 -11.54 3.70 1.27
C ASN A 189 -11.13 3.00 2.57
N TYR A 190 -9.91 3.28 3.01
CA TYR A 190 -9.25 2.57 4.10
C TYR A 190 -8.64 3.52 5.13
N LYS A 191 -8.44 3.00 6.34
CA LYS A 191 -7.61 3.63 7.35
C LYS A 191 -6.47 2.68 7.73
N VAL A 192 -5.29 3.25 7.94
CA VAL A 192 -4.14 2.56 8.54
C VAL A 192 -3.78 3.34 9.79
N VAL A 193 -3.85 2.73 10.96
CA VAL A 193 -3.55 3.41 12.23
C VAL A 193 -2.38 2.73 12.90
N PHE A 194 -1.30 3.47 13.12
CA PHE A 194 -0.16 3.01 13.91
C PHE A 194 -0.45 3.22 15.40
N CYS A 195 -0.22 2.19 16.21
CA CYS A 195 -0.58 2.14 17.63
C CYS A 195 -2.08 2.48 17.88
N PRO A 196 -3.02 1.72 17.30
CA PRO A 196 -4.46 1.97 17.44
C PRO A 196 -4.92 1.97 18.91
#